data_AF-A0A0P9IYH1-F1
#
_entry.id   AF-A0A0P9IYH1-F1
#
_cell.length_a   1.000
_cell.length_b   1.000
_cell.length_c   1.000
_cell.angle_alpha   90.00
_cell.angle_beta   90.00
_cell.angle_gamma   90.00
#
_symmetry.space_group_name_H-M   'P 1'
#
loop_
_entity.id
_entity.type
_entity.pdbx_description
1 polymer ?
#
loop_
_entity_poly.entity_id
_entity_poly.type
_entity_poly.pdbx_seq_one_letter_code
_entity_poly.pdbx_strand_id
1 'polypeptide(L)'
;MIPAVDGLENLPQNGLLEQSLTVTMAAHGFIGDKGDQWIGAGPLNRDDAALLAREPGTVFLKAVRTTFDRRERFMEHVESLLDPVHFRLHLAFGSST
;
A
#
# COMPACT_ATOMS: atom_id res chain seq x y z
N MET A 1 4.19 -6.18 -0.55
CA MET A 1 4.18 -7.57 -1.04
C MET A 1 2.94 -7.81 -1.89
N ILE A 2 3.08 -8.63 -2.93
CA ILE A 2 2.00 -9.07 -3.82
C ILE A 2 2.24 -10.55 -4.18
N PRO A 3 1.22 -11.29 -4.63
CA PRO A 3 1.39 -12.63 -5.19
C PRO A 3 2.34 -12.62 -6.38
N ALA A 4 3.21 -13.63 -6.44
CA ALA A 4 4.08 -13.91 -7.59
C ALA A 4 3.53 -15.11 -8.37
N VAL A 5 2.29 -14.99 -8.83
CA VAL A 5 1.56 -16.03 -9.58
C VAL A 5 0.74 -15.38 -10.69
N ASP A 6 0.20 -16.21 -11.58
CA ASP A 6 -0.70 -15.79 -12.66
C ASP A 6 -0.09 -14.69 -13.56
N GLY A 7 1.24 -14.69 -13.72
CA GLY A 7 2.00 -13.75 -14.53
C GLY A 7 2.61 -12.58 -13.75
N LEU A 8 2.17 -12.34 -12.50
CA LEU A 8 2.70 -11.27 -11.64
C LEU A 8 4.15 -11.51 -11.20
N GLU A 9 4.63 -12.76 -11.26
CA GLU A 9 6.04 -13.08 -11.02
C GLU A 9 7.01 -12.38 -11.98
N ASN A 10 6.52 -11.90 -13.13
CA ASN A 10 7.33 -11.23 -14.16
C ASN A 10 7.38 -9.70 -13.99
N LEU A 11 6.75 -9.15 -12.96
CA LEU A 11 6.71 -7.70 -12.72
C LEU A 11 8.09 -7.04 -12.52
N PRO A 12 9.08 -7.67 -11.87
CA PRO A 12 10.41 -7.07 -11.76
C PRO A 12 11.06 -6.79 -13.12
N GLN A 13 10.71 -7.57 -14.16
CA GLN A 13 11.23 -7.42 -15.51
C GLN A 13 10.35 -6.51 -16.37
N ASN A 14 9.03 -6.66 -16.27
CA ASN A 14 8.08 -5.99 -17.16
C ASN A 14 7.63 -4.62 -16.65
N GLY A 15 7.84 -4.33 -15.36
CA GLY A 15 7.32 -3.14 -14.70
C GLY A 15 5.81 -3.18 -14.51
N LEU A 16 5.25 -2.03 -14.14
CA LEU A 16 3.82 -1.86 -13.87
C LEU A 16 3.10 -1.37 -15.14
N LEU A 17 1.93 -1.96 -15.43
CA LEU A 17 1.00 -1.43 -16.42
C LEU A 17 0.56 -0.03 -16.01
N GLU A 18 0.70 0.92 -16.93
CA GLU A 18 0.36 2.33 -16.71
C GLU A 18 0.99 2.92 -15.43
N GLN A 19 2.16 2.41 -15.03
CA GLN A 19 2.85 2.81 -13.80
C GLN A 19 2.01 2.61 -12.51
N SER A 20 0.99 1.73 -12.56
CA SER A 20 0.01 1.55 -11.49
C SER A 20 -0.07 0.09 -11.06
N LEU A 21 0.18 -0.15 -9.78
CA LEU A 21 0.04 -1.49 -9.20
C LEU A 21 -1.41 -1.97 -9.28
N THR A 22 -2.38 -1.10 -8.98
CA THR A 22 -3.81 -1.46 -9.03
C THR A 22 -4.25 -1.88 -10.43
N VAL A 23 -3.86 -1.13 -11.46
CA VAL A 23 -4.19 -1.45 -12.87
C VAL A 23 -3.54 -2.78 -13.26
N THR A 24 -2.28 -2.96 -12.89
CA THR A 24 -1.53 -4.20 -13.13
C THR A 24 -2.23 -5.40 -12.48
N MET A 25 -2.54 -5.34 -11.19
CA MET A 25 -3.21 -6.42 -10.47
C MET A 25 -4.57 -6.77 -11.07
N ALA A 26 -5.36 -5.75 -11.46
CA ALA A 26 -6.67 -5.94 -12.08
C ALA A 26 -6.58 -6.64 -13.44
N ALA A 27 -5.57 -6.31 -14.26
CA ALA A 27 -5.31 -6.98 -15.54
C ALA A 27 -4.99 -8.48 -15.38
N HIS A 28 -4.44 -8.86 -14.24
CA HIS A 28 -4.18 -10.26 -13.85
C HIS A 28 -5.34 -10.90 -13.06
N GLY A 29 -6.52 -10.26 -13.04
CA GLY A 29 -7.72 -10.80 -12.41
C GLY A 29 -7.77 -10.69 -10.89
N PHE A 30 -6.91 -9.86 -10.28
CA PHE A 30 -6.95 -9.53 -8.86
C PHE A 30 -7.64 -8.19 -8.66
N ILE A 31 -8.90 -8.23 -8.22
CA ILE A 31 -9.71 -7.05 -7.91
C ILE A 31 -10.05 -7.08 -6.43
N GLY A 32 -9.64 -6.05 -5.70
CA GLY A 32 -9.85 -5.96 -4.25
C GLY A 32 -11.33 -5.95 -3.88
N ASP A 33 -11.67 -6.71 -2.84
CA ASP A 33 -13.04 -6.85 -2.32
C ASP A 33 -13.10 -6.46 -0.84
N LYS A 34 -12.21 -7.04 -0.03
CA LYS A 34 -12.15 -6.82 1.41
C LYS A 34 -10.73 -6.67 1.91
N GLY A 35 -10.57 -6.09 3.08
CA GLY A 35 -9.28 -5.89 3.68
C GLY A 35 -9.36 -5.04 4.93
N ASP A 36 -8.21 -4.81 5.52
CA ASP A 36 -8.01 -3.94 6.66
C ASP A 36 -6.89 -2.95 6.38
N GLN A 37 -6.98 -1.79 7.04
CA GLN A 37 -5.95 -0.77 6.99
C GLN A 37 -5.72 -0.22 8.39
N TRP A 38 -4.47 -0.32 8.84
CA TRP A 38 -4.01 0.20 10.12
C TRP A 38 -3.18 1.44 9.88
N ILE A 39 -3.46 2.50 10.65
CA ILE A 39 -2.75 3.77 10.53
C ILE A 39 -2.28 4.19 11.91
N GLY A 40 -0.98 4.42 12.04
CA GLY A 40 -0.36 4.95 13.25
C GLY A 40 0.61 6.08 12.91
N ALA A 41 1.03 6.83 13.92
CA ALA A 41 2.11 7.80 13.80
C ALA A 41 3.29 7.33 14.66
N GLY A 42 4.50 7.42 14.13
CA GLY A 42 5.70 7.01 14.85
C GLY A 42 6.98 7.58 14.26
N PRO A 43 8.08 7.56 15.03
CA PRO A 43 9.38 8.02 14.55
C PRO A 43 9.91 7.09 13.45
N LEU A 44 10.51 7.67 12.41
CA LEU A 44 11.30 6.91 11.44
C LEU A 44 12.51 6.26 12.12
N ASN A 45 12.76 5.00 11.79
CA ASN A 45 14.04 4.36 12.09
C ASN A 45 15.15 4.96 11.20
N ARG A 46 16.40 4.57 11.43
CA ARG A 46 17.55 5.14 10.70
C ARG A 46 17.53 4.81 9.21
N ASP A 47 17.13 3.60 8.84
CA ASP A 47 17.18 3.13 7.46
C ASP A 47 16.11 3.82 6.61
N ASP A 48 14.88 3.89 7.12
CA ASP A 48 13.77 4.60 6.47
C ASP A 48 14.04 6.10 6.39
N ALA A 49 14.60 6.70 7.44
CA ALA A 49 14.99 8.11 7.44
C ALA A 49 16.04 8.40 6.36
N ALA A 50 17.03 7.53 6.19
CA ALA A 50 18.03 7.67 5.14
C ALA A 50 17.41 7.58 3.73
N LEU A 51 16.53 6.59 3.49
CA LEU A 51 15.85 6.42 2.21
C LEU A 51 14.95 7.60 1.84
N LEU A 52 14.30 8.20 2.85
CA LEU A 52 13.36 9.32 2.67
C LEU A 52 14.05 10.69 2.75
N ALA A 53 15.38 10.75 2.93
CA ALA A 53 16.14 11.97 3.16
C ALA A 53 15.52 12.84 4.27
N ARG A 54 15.34 12.23 5.45
CA ARG A 54 14.82 12.83 6.67
C ARG A 54 15.75 12.50 7.84
N GLU A 55 15.62 13.27 8.91
CA GLU A 55 16.33 12.96 10.15
C GLU A 55 15.71 11.73 10.85
N PRO A 56 16.53 10.79 11.36
CA PRO A 56 16.02 9.72 12.21
C PRO A 56 15.19 10.27 13.38
N GLY A 57 14.08 9.62 13.70
CA GLY A 57 13.16 10.11 14.72
C GLY A 57 12.08 11.07 14.22
N THR A 58 12.16 11.55 12.97
CA THR A 58 11.09 12.35 12.35
C THR A 58 9.78 11.55 12.37
N VAL A 59 8.69 12.16 12.83
CA VAL A 59 7.39 11.47 12.94
C VAL A 59 6.72 11.37 11.58
N PHE A 60 6.39 10.14 11.17
CA PHE A 60 5.67 9.83 9.95
C PHE A 60 4.37 9.07 10.26
N LEU A 61 3.40 9.17 9.36
CA LEU A 61 2.24 8.29 9.36
C LEU A 61 2.66 6.96 8.72
N LYS A 62 2.50 5.85 9.45
CA LYS A 62 2.66 4.50 8.93
C LYS A 62 1.28 3.93 8.63
N ALA A 63 1.01 3.67 7.35
CA ALA A 63 -0.20 2.99 6.90
C ALA A 63 0.17 1.56 6.46
N VAL A 64 -0.51 0.57 7.01
CA VAL A 64 -0.37 -0.84 6.64
C VAL A 64 -1.71 -1.33 6.13
N ARG A 65 -1.76 -1.79 4.89
CA ARG A 65 -2.98 -2.28 4.24
C ARG A 65 -2.79 -3.70 3.78
N THR A 66 -3.76 -4.56 4.07
CA THR A 66 -3.86 -5.91 3.49
C THR A 66 -5.18 -6.04 2.74
N THR A 67 -5.12 -6.52 1.49
CA THR A 67 -6.29 -6.63 0.61
C THR A 67 -6.44 -8.06 0.09
N PHE A 68 -7.70 -8.51 0.00
CA PHE A 68 -8.11 -9.78 -0.57
C PHE A 68 -9.15 -9.57 -1.67
N ASP A 69 -9.15 -10.45 -2.67
CA ASP A 69 -10.17 -10.45 -3.72
C ASP A 69 -11.46 -11.18 -3.32
N ARG A 70 -12.47 -11.15 -4.20
CA ARG A 70 -13.78 -11.82 -4.00
C ARG A 70 -13.71 -13.34 -3.85
N ARG A 71 -12.57 -13.94 -4.22
CA ARG A 71 -12.28 -15.38 -4.11
C ARG A 71 -11.45 -15.66 -2.85
N GLU A 72 -11.33 -14.68 -1.96
CA GLU A 72 -10.51 -14.72 -0.74
C GLU A 72 -9.01 -14.93 -1.00
N ARG A 73 -8.53 -14.66 -2.22
CA ARG A 73 -7.11 -14.73 -2.53
C ARG A 73 -6.41 -13.48 -2.01
N PHE A 74 -5.22 -13.67 -1.43
CA PHE A 74 -4.33 -12.56 -1.09
C PHE A 74 -4.03 -11.75 -2.36
N MET A 75 -4.25 -10.43 -2.29
CA MET A 75 -3.98 -9.52 -3.39
C MET A 75 -2.74 -8.68 -3.12
N GLU A 76 -2.67 -8.00 -1.98
CA GLU A 76 -1.51 -7.19 -1.64
C GLU A 76 -1.39 -6.96 -0.13
N HIS A 77 -0.16 -6.68 0.30
CA HIS A 77 0.18 -6.13 1.59
C HIS A 77 1.10 -4.93 1.37
N VAL A 78 0.63 -3.73 1.68
CA VAL A 78 1.35 -2.47 1.41
C VAL A 78 1.65 -1.78 2.72
N GLU A 79 2.93 -1.47 2.93
CA GLU A 79 3.37 -0.55 3.98
C GLU A 79 3.76 0.77 3.34
N SER A 80 3.23 1.87 3.86
CA SER A 80 3.52 3.22 3.40
C SER A 80 3.94 4.09 4.57
N LEU A 81 5.04 4.83 4.37
CA LEU A 81 5.50 5.89 5.26
C LEU A 81 5.16 7.22 4.61
N LEU A 82 4.30 8.00 5.25
CA LEU A 82 3.73 9.22 4.69
C LEU A 82 4.10 10.42 5.58
N ASP A 83 4.73 11.42 4.98
CA ASP A 83 5.10 12.66 5.66
C ASP A 83 3.81 13.43 6.04
N PRO A 84 3.53 13.68 7.34
CA PRO A 84 2.29 14.30 7.78
C PRO A 84 2.13 15.76 7.31
N VAL A 85 3.21 16.40 6.83
CA VAL A 85 3.12 17.72 6.19
C VAL A 85 2.46 17.64 4.81
N HIS A 86 2.64 16.52 4.11
CA HIS A 86 2.16 16.31 2.74
C HIS A 86 0.91 15.44 2.66
N PHE A 87 0.72 14.53 3.61
CA PHE A 87 -0.34 13.52 3.57
C PHE A 87 -1.22 13.56 4.81
N ARG A 88 -2.51 13.33 4.62
CA ARG A 88 -3.51 13.18 5.68
C ARG A 88 -4.44 12.03 5.34
N LEU A 89 -4.86 11.28 6.35
CA LEU A 89 -5.96 10.33 6.19
C LEU A 89 -7.28 11.10 6.26
N HIS A 90 -8.11 10.94 5.23
CA HIS A 90 -9.50 11.34 5.28
C HIS A 90 -10.36 10.08 5.36
N LEU A 91 -11.18 9.98 6.40
CA LEU A 91 -12.10 8.87 6.63
C LEU A 91 -13.47 9.45 6.95
N ALA A 92 -14.47 9.06 6.18
CA ALA A 92 -15.86 9.41 6.41
C ALA A 92 -16.64 8.16 6.81
N PHE A 93 -17.41 8.24 7.88
CA PHE A 93 -18.31 7.18 8.32
C PHE A 93 -19.75 7.64 8.14
N GLY A 94 -20.61 6.76 7.63
CA GLY A 94 -22.02 7.04 7.41
C GLY A 94 -22.26 8.05 6.29
N SER A 95 -22.53 7.58 5.07
CA SER A 95 -23.45 8.32 4.21
C SER A 95 -24.85 8.08 4.77
N SER A 96 -25.51 9.13 5.26
CA SER A 96 -26.95 9.05 5.54
C SER A 96 -27.66 8.64 4.25
N THR A 97 -28.23 7.45 4.24
CA THR A 97 -29.33 7.03 3.37
C THR A 97 -30.48 6.62 4.25
#